data_AF-A0A371PV02-F1
#
_entry.id   AF-A0A371PV02-F1
#
_cell.length_a   1.000
_cell.length_b   1.000
_cell.length_c   1.000
_cell.angle_alpha   90.00
_cell.angle_beta   90.00
_cell.angle_gamma   90.00
#
_symmetry.space_group_name_H-M   'P 1'
#
loop_
_entity.id
_entity.type
_entity.pdbx_description
1 polymer ?
#
loop_
_entity_poly.entity_id
_entity_poly.type
_entity_poly.pdbx_seq_one_letter_code
_entity_poly.pdbx_strand_id
1 'polypeptide(L)'
;MPLLLRISLIIRGCGHVFVVPRSTTSRHRDPPPDQTQPRRATVHFETLKAKIHRATVTQSRLNYVGSITIDLDLTEAAGIRRHEKVDLVNVTNGARLSTYVIEGPGGSGVIGVNGPSARQAQVGDLVLIVSYASVTPQEADEFEPKVVFVDGKNKITGFGGDAAEVPPGSGLIRGDQVAGA
;
A
#
# COMPACT_ATOMS: atom_id res chain seq x y z
N MET A 1 74.58 7.54 -12.28
CA MET A 1 74.53 7.89 -10.84
C MET A 1 73.38 7.10 -10.21
N PRO A 2 73.60 6.34 -9.13
CA PRO A 2 72.86 5.11 -8.85
C PRO A 2 71.47 5.35 -8.23
N LEU A 3 70.52 4.53 -8.66
CA LEU A 3 69.15 4.42 -8.19
C LEU A 3 69.15 3.60 -6.88
N LEU A 4 68.84 4.23 -5.73
CA LEU A 4 68.68 3.50 -4.46
C LEU A 4 67.34 2.74 -4.47
N LEU A 5 67.43 1.42 -4.64
CA LEU A 5 66.33 0.47 -4.48
C LEU A 5 66.13 0.22 -2.97
N ARG A 6 65.09 0.79 -2.36
CA ARG A 6 64.69 0.43 -0.99
C ARG A 6 63.94 -0.90 -1.02
N ILE A 7 64.66 -1.98 -0.72
CA ILE A 7 64.10 -3.32 -0.47
C ILE A 7 63.64 -3.36 0.99
N SER A 8 62.32 -3.30 1.22
CA SER A 8 61.76 -3.71 2.51
C SER A 8 61.66 -5.23 2.52
N LEU A 9 62.61 -5.85 3.22
CA LEU A 9 62.66 -7.28 3.49
C LEU A 9 61.62 -7.65 4.55
N ILE A 10 60.49 -8.23 4.13
CA ILE A 10 59.57 -8.92 5.03
C ILE A 10 59.75 -10.42 4.78
N ILE A 11 60.50 -11.09 5.65
CA ILE A 11 60.57 -12.55 5.69
C ILE A 11 59.70 -13.03 6.84
N ARG A 12 58.62 -13.74 6.52
CA ARG A 12 58.18 -14.97 7.22
C ARG A 12 56.99 -15.62 6.51
N GLY A 13 57.17 -16.88 6.11
CA GLY A 13 56.11 -17.89 6.06
C GLY A 13 55.56 -18.26 4.68
N CYS A 14 56.08 -19.36 4.12
CA CYS A 14 55.39 -20.28 3.21
C CYS A 14 54.85 -19.73 1.86
N GLY A 15 55.71 -19.80 0.83
CA GLY A 15 55.42 -20.46 -0.45
C GLY A 15 54.22 -19.99 -1.28
N HIS A 16 54.37 -18.88 -2.01
CA HIS A 16 54.13 -18.75 -3.47
C HIS A 16 54.33 -17.28 -3.85
N VAL A 17 55.36 -16.98 -4.66
CA VAL A 17 55.56 -15.65 -5.24
C VAL A 17 54.77 -15.58 -6.55
N PHE A 18 53.57 -14.99 -6.52
CA PHE A 18 52.86 -14.62 -7.75
C PHE A 18 53.30 -13.22 -8.18
N VAL A 19 54.03 -13.13 -9.29
CA VAL A 19 54.26 -11.86 -9.98
C VAL A 19 52.97 -11.53 -10.74
N VAL A 20 52.17 -10.62 -10.19
CA VAL A 20 50.99 -10.09 -10.89
C VAL A 20 51.47 -8.93 -11.78
N PRO A 21 51.37 -9.01 -13.11
CA PRO A 21 51.63 -7.85 -13.97
C PRO A 21 50.58 -6.78 -13.65
N ARG A 22 51.01 -5.57 -13.28
CA ARG A 22 50.11 -4.41 -13.18
C ARG A 22 49.61 -4.08 -14.58
N SER A 23 48.43 -4.59 -14.94
CA SER A 23 47.68 -4.08 -16.09
C SER A 23 47.23 -2.66 -15.75
N THR A 24 47.82 -1.66 -16.39
CA THR A 24 47.29 -0.31 -16.46
C THR A 24 46.06 -0.29 -17.36
N THR A 25 44.95 -0.88 -16.90
CA THR A 25 43.63 -0.55 -17.45
C THR A 25 43.25 0.79 -16.85
N SER A 26 43.47 1.85 -17.63
CA SER A 26 42.81 3.14 -17.44
C SER A 26 41.34 2.86 -17.16
N ARG A 27 40.88 3.17 -15.94
CA ARG A 27 39.46 3.16 -15.63
C ARG A 27 38.85 4.30 -16.43
N HIS A 28 38.36 3.98 -17.63
CA HIS A 28 37.45 4.84 -18.36
C HIS A 28 36.23 4.99 -17.46
N ARG A 29 36.20 6.06 -16.65
CA ARG A 29 35.00 6.43 -15.90
C ARG A 29 33.99 6.85 -16.95
N ASP A 30 32.81 6.27 -16.91
CA ASP A 30 31.69 6.80 -17.67
C ASP A 30 31.53 8.29 -17.32
N PRO A 31 31.29 9.15 -18.33
CA PRO A 31 31.04 10.55 -18.05
C PRO A 31 29.85 10.66 -17.08
N PRO A 32 29.90 11.59 -16.12
CA PRO A 32 28.77 11.82 -15.23
C PRO A 32 27.51 12.10 -16.07
N PRO A 33 26.33 11.61 -15.63
CA PRO A 33 25.11 11.80 -16.38
C PRO A 33 24.91 13.29 -16.69
N ASP A 34 24.60 13.58 -17.95
CA ASP A 34 24.41 14.92 -18.46
C ASP A 34 23.31 15.64 -17.69
N GLN A 35 23.70 16.63 -16.89
CA GLN A 35 22.82 17.41 -16.02
C GLN A 35 22.04 18.49 -16.78
N THR A 36 22.24 18.62 -18.10
CA THR A 36 21.61 19.67 -18.93
C THR A 36 20.25 19.28 -19.49
N GLN A 37 19.85 18.01 -19.39
CA GLN A 37 18.49 17.60 -19.77
C GLN A 37 17.47 18.05 -18.71
N PRO A 38 16.38 18.73 -19.09
CA PRO A 38 15.33 19.07 -18.13
C PRO A 38 14.77 17.79 -17.53
N ARG A 39 14.87 17.63 -16.20
CA ARG A 39 14.28 16.48 -15.50
C ARG A 39 12.77 16.55 -15.70
N ARG A 40 12.26 15.75 -16.64
CA ARG A 40 10.83 15.60 -16.85
C ARG A 40 10.25 15.06 -15.53
N ALA A 41 9.37 15.83 -14.89
CA ALA A 41 8.76 15.42 -13.63
C ALA A 41 7.95 14.13 -13.85
N THR A 42 8.17 13.12 -13.00
CA THR A 42 7.34 11.92 -12.99
C THR A 42 6.00 12.27 -12.35
N VAL A 43 4.91 12.08 -13.09
CA VAL A 43 3.54 12.26 -12.59
C VAL A 43 3.06 10.94 -12.00
N HIS A 44 2.36 11.00 -10.87
CA HIS A 44 1.69 9.86 -10.24
C HIS A 44 0.19 10.15 -10.09
N PHE A 45 -0.62 9.10 -10.16
CA PHE A 45 -2.06 9.09 -9.91
C PHE A 45 -2.37 8.34 -8.62
N GLU A 46 -3.37 8.80 -7.88
CA GLU A 46 -3.94 8.05 -6.77
C GLU A 46 -5.07 7.16 -7.30
N THR A 47 -4.79 5.87 -7.44
CA THR A 47 -5.72 4.88 -8.00
C THR A 47 -6.34 4.04 -6.89
N LEU A 48 -7.61 3.65 -7.07
CA LEU A 48 -8.29 2.75 -6.14
C LEU A 48 -7.50 1.43 -6.05
N LYS A 49 -6.94 1.16 -4.87
CA LYS A 49 -6.20 -0.07 -4.61
C LYS A 49 -7.11 -1.18 -4.12
N ALA A 50 -7.88 -0.88 -3.08
CA ALA A 50 -8.73 -1.86 -2.43
C ALA A 50 -9.97 -1.22 -1.80
N LYS A 51 -11.03 -2.01 -1.67
CA LYS A 51 -12.29 -1.59 -1.03
C LYS A 51 -12.91 -2.76 -0.27
N ILE A 52 -13.15 -2.58 1.03
CA ILE A 52 -14.09 -3.42 1.77
C ILE A 52 -15.46 -2.75 1.66
N HIS A 53 -16.39 -3.41 0.98
CA HIS A 53 -17.66 -2.84 0.59
C HIS A 53 -18.75 -3.11 1.63
N ARG A 54 -19.29 -2.02 2.19
CA ARG A 54 -20.46 -1.97 3.10
C ARG A 54 -20.31 -2.82 4.36
N ALA A 55 -19.14 -2.73 5.00
CA ALA A 55 -18.93 -3.32 6.32
C ALA A 55 -19.75 -2.57 7.38
N THR A 56 -20.15 -3.28 8.43
CA THR A 56 -20.88 -2.76 9.57
C THR A 56 -19.90 -2.37 10.67
N VAL A 57 -19.98 -1.14 11.19
CA VAL A 57 -19.20 -0.73 12.36
C VAL A 57 -19.66 -1.54 13.58
N THR A 58 -18.75 -2.26 14.21
CA THR A 58 -19.05 -3.12 15.38
C THR A 58 -18.54 -2.53 16.69
N GLN A 59 -17.66 -1.54 16.63
CA GLN A 59 -17.17 -0.82 17.81
C GLN A 59 -16.99 0.67 17.49
N SER A 60 -17.40 1.54 18.41
CA SER A 60 -17.10 2.98 18.35
C SER A 60 -16.71 3.49 19.73
N ARG A 61 -15.49 4.02 19.91
CA ARG A 61 -14.97 4.46 21.21
C ARG A 61 -14.22 5.79 21.11
N LEU A 62 -14.79 6.85 21.67
CA LEU A 62 -14.19 8.19 21.67
C LEU A 62 -12.90 8.26 22.50
N ASN A 63 -12.93 7.74 23.73
CA ASN A 63 -11.80 7.80 24.65
C ASN A 63 -10.96 6.53 24.53
N TYR A 64 -10.23 6.40 23.43
CA TYR A 64 -9.36 5.26 23.14
C TYR A 64 -8.18 5.69 22.26
N VAL A 65 -7.05 4.98 22.36
CA VAL A 65 -5.89 5.19 21.48
C VAL A 65 -6.12 4.44 20.20
N GLY A 66 -6.34 5.12 19.07
CA GLY A 66 -6.44 4.39 17.83
C GLY A 66 -6.81 5.21 16.61
N SER A 67 -7.11 4.43 15.59
CA SER A 67 -7.54 4.81 14.26
C SER A 67 -8.74 3.92 13.90
N ILE A 68 -8.75 3.29 12.72
CA ILE A 68 -9.68 2.20 12.42
C ILE A 68 -9.05 0.85 12.76
N THR A 69 -9.76 0.05 13.57
CA THR A 69 -9.44 -1.37 13.79
C THR A 69 -10.22 -2.21 12.80
N ILE A 70 -9.55 -3.09 12.05
CA ILE A 70 -10.18 -3.95 11.05
C ILE A 70 -9.77 -5.40 11.33
N ASP A 71 -10.71 -6.33 11.24
CA ASP A 71 -10.44 -7.78 11.26
C ASP A 71 -9.30 -8.14 10.28
N LEU A 72 -8.31 -8.89 10.79
CA LEU A 72 -7.16 -9.34 10.01
C LEU A 72 -7.56 -10.05 8.72
N ASP A 73 -8.58 -10.93 8.78
CA ASP A 73 -9.03 -11.71 7.62
C ASP A 73 -9.54 -10.78 6.50
N LEU A 74 -10.17 -9.66 6.87
CA LEU A 74 -10.66 -8.66 5.92
C LEU A 74 -9.52 -7.85 5.31
N THR A 75 -8.52 -7.47 6.11
CA THR A 75 -7.35 -6.73 5.60
C THR A 75 -6.51 -7.59 4.67
N GLU A 76 -6.31 -8.87 5.00
CA GLU A 76 -5.60 -9.83 4.14
C GLU A 76 -6.35 -10.06 2.83
N ALA A 77 -7.67 -10.29 2.90
CA ALA A 77 -8.54 -10.44 1.75
C ALA A 77 -8.49 -9.21 0.81
N ALA A 78 -8.52 -8.00 1.37
CA ALA A 78 -8.47 -6.76 0.61
C ALA A 78 -7.06 -6.37 0.15
N GLY A 79 -6.00 -6.98 0.71
CA GLY A 79 -4.62 -6.56 0.50
C GLY A 79 -4.29 -5.20 1.11
N ILE A 80 -4.98 -4.83 2.20
CA ILE A 80 -4.74 -3.62 2.99
C ILE A 80 -3.77 -3.96 4.12
N ARG A 81 -2.71 -3.19 4.31
CA ARG A 81 -1.68 -3.47 5.32
C ARG A 81 -1.96 -2.75 6.64
N ARG A 82 -1.42 -3.30 7.73
CA ARG A 82 -1.23 -2.53 8.98
C ARG A 82 -0.57 -1.19 8.69
N HIS A 83 -1.10 -0.14 9.33
CA HIS A 83 -0.67 1.26 9.19
C HIS A 83 -0.86 1.87 7.80
N GLU A 84 -1.48 1.17 6.86
CA GLU A 84 -1.85 1.74 5.57
C GLU A 84 -2.91 2.82 5.74
N LYS A 85 -2.77 3.93 5.00
CA LYS A 85 -3.78 4.97 4.94
C LYS A 85 -5.04 4.42 4.27
N VAL A 86 -6.17 4.64 4.89
CA VAL A 86 -7.49 4.30 4.35
C VAL A 86 -8.46 5.45 4.54
N ASP A 87 -9.41 5.56 3.62
CA ASP A 87 -10.58 6.40 3.78
C ASP A 87 -11.75 5.54 4.25
N LEU A 88 -12.42 5.99 5.33
CA LEU A 88 -13.71 5.49 5.76
C LEU A 88 -14.79 6.40 5.20
N VAL A 89 -15.68 5.84 4.40
CA VAL A 89 -16.83 6.51 3.80
C VAL A 89 -18.09 5.94 4.43
N ASN A 90 -18.75 6.71 5.28
CA ASN A 90 -19.94 6.27 5.98
C ASN A 90 -21.18 6.43 5.08
N VAL A 91 -21.78 5.31 4.70
CA VAL A 91 -22.96 5.25 3.85
C VAL A 91 -24.21 5.74 4.59
N THR A 92 -24.24 5.56 5.90
CA THR A 92 -25.41 5.85 6.75
C THR A 92 -25.61 7.35 6.93
N ASN A 93 -24.53 8.10 7.14
CA ASN A 93 -24.60 9.53 7.46
C ASN A 93 -23.82 10.44 6.49
N GLY A 94 -23.14 9.88 5.49
CA GLY A 94 -22.39 10.62 4.48
C GLY A 94 -21.01 11.13 4.92
N ALA A 95 -20.58 10.89 6.16
CA ALA A 95 -19.27 11.33 6.64
C ALA A 95 -18.12 10.65 5.88
N ARG A 96 -17.04 11.39 5.67
CA ARG A 96 -15.81 10.90 5.04
C ARG A 96 -14.61 11.30 5.89
N LEU A 97 -13.75 10.35 6.20
CA LEU A 97 -12.53 10.59 6.97
C LEU A 97 -11.39 9.71 6.47
N SER A 98 -10.17 10.26 6.54
CA SER A 98 -8.94 9.50 6.31
C SER A 98 -8.32 9.11 7.64
N THR A 99 -7.82 7.89 7.73
CA THR A 99 -7.10 7.37 8.90
C THR A 99 -6.13 6.27 8.48
N TYR A 100 -5.59 5.50 9.42
CA TYR A 100 -4.70 4.38 9.15
C TYR A 100 -5.19 3.09 9.80
N VAL A 101 -4.78 1.94 9.29
CA VAL A 101 -5.29 0.64 9.79
C VAL A 101 -4.53 0.14 11.02
N ILE A 102 -5.29 -0.38 11.98
CA ILE A 102 -4.82 -1.27 13.05
C ILE A 102 -5.52 -2.61 12.84
N GLU A 103 -4.76 -3.71 12.84
CA GLU A 103 -5.33 -5.05 12.71
C GLU A 103 -5.93 -5.51 14.05
N GLY A 104 -7.15 -6.04 13.99
CA GLY A 104 -7.85 -6.71 15.08
C GLY A 104 -7.76 -8.23 14.94
N PRO A 105 -8.35 -8.99 15.89
CA PRO A 105 -8.34 -10.45 15.84
C PRO A 105 -9.00 -10.99 14.56
N GLY A 106 -8.35 -11.95 13.90
CA GLY A 106 -8.87 -12.63 12.72
C GLY A 106 -10.21 -13.32 12.99
N GLY A 107 -11.16 -13.21 12.07
CA GLY A 107 -12.47 -13.83 12.14
C GLY A 107 -13.44 -13.19 13.15
N SER A 108 -13.06 -12.08 13.78
CA SER A 108 -13.92 -11.37 14.75
C SER A 108 -15.04 -10.54 14.12
N GLY A 109 -14.91 -10.18 12.84
CA GLY A 109 -15.75 -9.20 12.15
C GLY A 109 -15.59 -7.79 12.68
N VAL A 110 -14.49 -7.47 13.38
CA VAL A 110 -14.31 -6.15 13.99
C VAL A 110 -14.13 -5.06 12.92
N ILE A 111 -14.92 -3.99 13.04
CA ILE A 111 -14.73 -2.70 12.39
C ILE A 111 -14.89 -1.67 13.49
N GLY A 112 -13.77 -1.30 14.08
CA GLY A 112 -13.69 -0.43 15.24
C GLY A 112 -13.29 0.98 14.85
N VAL A 113 -14.14 1.96 15.08
CA VAL A 113 -13.84 3.37 14.83
C VAL A 113 -13.52 4.07 16.15
N ASN A 114 -12.26 4.41 16.36
CA ASN A 114 -11.79 4.92 17.65
C ASN A 114 -11.38 6.39 17.59
N GLY A 115 -11.25 7.01 18.77
CA GLY A 115 -10.78 8.39 18.89
C GLY A 115 -11.79 9.40 18.35
N PRO A 116 -11.34 10.54 17.79
CA PRO A 116 -12.22 11.56 17.21
C PRO A 116 -13.17 11.03 16.13
N SER A 117 -12.72 10.03 15.35
CA SER A 117 -13.51 9.38 14.30
C SER A 117 -14.78 8.69 14.84
N ALA A 118 -14.80 8.32 16.13
CA ALA A 118 -15.98 7.76 16.78
C ALA A 118 -17.18 8.71 16.77
N ARG A 119 -17.00 10.01 16.51
CA ARG A 119 -18.12 10.96 16.31
C ARG A 119 -18.72 10.91 14.91
N GLN A 120 -18.00 10.33 13.95
CA GLN A 120 -18.37 10.30 12.53
C GLN A 120 -18.89 8.94 12.08
N ALA A 121 -18.74 7.90 12.91
CA ALA A 121 -19.35 6.60 12.71
C ALA A 121 -19.71 5.94 14.04
N GLN A 122 -20.92 5.40 14.13
CA GLN A 122 -21.45 4.69 15.30
C GLN A 122 -21.59 3.20 15.02
N VAL A 123 -21.70 2.39 16.07
CA VAL A 123 -22.02 0.97 15.95
C VAL A 123 -23.33 0.79 15.17
N GLY A 124 -23.31 -0.08 14.15
CA GLY A 124 -24.43 -0.32 13.24
C GLY A 124 -24.36 0.45 11.93
N ASP A 125 -23.53 1.50 11.82
CA ASP A 125 -23.36 2.22 10.56
C ASP A 125 -22.72 1.32 9.49
N LEU A 126 -23.20 1.44 8.25
CA LEU A 126 -22.57 0.86 7.08
C LEU A 126 -21.48 1.78 6.52
N VAL A 127 -20.30 1.23 6.27
CA VAL A 127 -19.13 1.98 5.80
C VAL A 127 -18.46 1.29 4.61
N LEU A 128 -17.83 2.08 3.75
CA LEU A 128 -16.80 1.61 2.82
C LEU A 128 -15.44 1.92 3.43
N ILE A 129 -14.51 0.97 3.37
CA ILE A 129 -13.11 1.20 3.74
C ILE A 129 -12.30 1.10 2.45
N VAL A 130 -11.65 2.19 2.07
CA VAL A 130 -11.00 2.36 0.77
C VAL A 130 -9.53 2.63 0.97
N SER A 131 -8.66 1.92 0.23
CA SER A 131 -7.24 2.25 0.15
C SER A 131 -6.85 2.61 -1.29
N TYR A 132 -5.82 3.44 -1.42
CA TYR A 132 -5.33 3.96 -2.69
C TYR A 132 -3.85 3.63 -2.86
N ALA A 133 -3.39 3.59 -4.10
CA ALA A 133 -2.00 3.46 -4.46
C ALA A 133 -1.57 4.64 -5.33
N SER A 134 -0.35 5.13 -5.11
CA SER A 134 0.28 6.11 -5.99
C SER A 134 1.00 5.38 -7.11
N VAL A 135 0.51 5.51 -8.33
CA VAL A 135 0.96 4.75 -9.51
C VAL A 135 1.29 5.67 -10.67
N THR A 136 2.18 5.24 -11.56
CA THR A 136 2.48 5.95 -12.81
C THR A 136 1.28 5.87 -13.79
N PRO A 137 1.23 6.71 -14.84
CA PRO A 137 0.17 6.63 -15.85
C PRO A 137 0.03 5.23 -16.47
N GLN A 138 1.15 4.58 -16.77
CA GLN A 138 1.17 3.25 -17.38
C GLN A 138 0.63 2.18 -16.42
N GLU A 139 1.03 2.26 -15.14
CA GLU A 139 0.52 1.34 -14.12
C GLU A 139 -0.98 1.56 -13.85
N ALA A 140 -1.49 2.80 -13.95
CA ALA A 140 -2.90 3.11 -13.71
C ALA A 140 -3.84 2.45 -14.72
N ASP A 141 -3.44 2.35 -15.99
CA ASP A 141 -4.23 1.73 -17.06
C ASP A 141 -4.41 0.21 -16.86
N GLU A 142 -3.48 -0.43 -16.16
CA GLU A 142 -3.46 -1.87 -15.90
C GLU A 142 -3.90 -2.22 -14.45
N PHE A 143 -4.19 -1.21 -13.62
CA PHE A 143 -4.42 -1.41 -12.20
C PHE A 143 -5.82 -1.98 -11.92
N GLU A 144 -5.89 -3.22 -11.45
CA GLU A 144 -7.13 -3.85 -11.01
C GLU A 144 -7.34 -3.70 -9.48
N PRO A 145 -8.43 -3.06 -9.02
CA PRO A 145 -8.71 -2.91 -7.59
C PRO A 145 -9.18 -4.23 -6.97
N LYS A 146 -8.83 -4.45 -5.70
CA LYS A 146 -9.37 -5.56 -4.91
C LYS A 146 -10.64 -5.13 -4.17
N VAL A 147 -11.80 -5.65 -4.58
CA VAL A 147 -13.06 -5.40 -3.89
C VAL A 147 -13.45 -6.62 -3.06
N VAL A 148 -13.69 -6.42 -1.76
CA VAL A 148 -14.18 -7.45 -0.83
C VAL A 148 -15.60 -7.11 -0.44
N PHE A 149 -16.52 -8.05 -0.66
CA PHE A 149 -17.91 -7.93 -0.23
C PHE A 149 -18.11 -8.68 1.07
N VAL A 150 -18.91 -8.10 1.98
CA VAL A 150 -19.21 -8.68 3.28
C VAL A 150 -20.71 -8.67 3.59
N ASP A 151 -21.14 -9.53 4.52
CA ASP A 151 -22.48 -9.51 5.10
C ASP A 151 -22.59 -8.54 6.29
N GLY A 152 -23.78 -8.48 6.91
CA GLY A 152 -24.03 -7.64 8.10
C GLY A 152 -23.26 -8.03 9.37
N LYS A 153 -22.55 -9.17 9.36
CA LYS A 153 -21.63 -9.60 10.43
C LYS A 153 -20.16 -9.49 10.00
N ASN A 154 -19.90 -8.78 8.91
CA ASN A 154 -18.58 -8.59 8.32
C ASN A 154 -17.91 -9.90 7.91
N LYS A 155 -18.69 -10.92 7.51
CA LYS A 155 -18.16 -12.13 6.88
C LYS A 155 -18.09 -11.95 5.39
N ILE A 156 -16.97 -12.38 4.80
CA ILE A 156 -16.73 -12.27 3.36
C ILE A 156 -17.78 -13.10 2.62
N THR A 157 -18.45 -12.46 1.67
CA THR A 157 -19.46 -13.08 0.80
C THR A 157 -19.00 -13.18 -0.65
N GLY A 158 -17.96 -12.45 -1.04
CA GLY A 158 -17.41 -12.49 -2.38
C GLY A 158 -16.27 -11.51 -2.60
N PHE A 159 -15.68 -11.60 -3.79
CA PHE A 159 -14.59 -10.77 -4.26
C PHE A 159 -14.94 -10.23 -5.65
N GLY A 160 -14.43 -9.05 -5.99
CA GLY A 160 -14.61 -8.41 -7.29
C GLY A 160 -13.38 -7.62 -7.72
N GLY A 161 -13.22 -7.46 -9.04
CA GLY A 161 -12.21 -6.60 -9.67
C GLY A 161 -12.80 -5.29 -10.20
N ASP A 162 -14.12 -5.18 -10.29
CA ASP A 162 -14.82 -4.00 -10.75
C ASP A 162 -15.36 -3.20 -9.55
N ALA A 163 -14.97 -1.93 -9.46
CA ALA A 163 -15.41 -1.03 -8.40
C ALA A 163 -16.92 -0.76 -8.41
N ALA A 164 -17.59 -0.92 -9.55
CA ALA A 164 -19.03 -0.76 -9.72
C ALA A 164 -19.80 -2.08 -9.66
N GLU A 165 -19.13 -3.21 -9.41
CA GLU A 165 -19.80 -4.50 -9.26
C GLU A 165 -20.82 -4.49 -8.11
N VAL A 166 -21.99 -5.08 -8.38
CA VAL A 166 -23.10 -5.21 -7.44
C VAL A 166 -23.23 -6.68 -7.02
N PRO A 167 -23.09 -7.00 -5.72
CA PRO A 167 -23.29 -8.36 -5.25
C PRO A 167 -24.72 -8.84 -5.52
N PRO A 168 -24.90 -10.08 -6.02
CA PRO A 168 -26.22 -10.65 -6.27
C PRO A 168 -27.11 -10.60 -5.03
N GLY A 169 -28.38 -10.20 -5.22
CA GLY A 169 -29.36 -10.14 -4.13
C GLY A 169 -29.18 -8.99 -3.13
N SER A 170 -28.21 -8.08 -3.34
CA SER A 170 -27.99 -6.93 -2.44
C SER A 170 -29.01 -5.80 -2.57
N GLY A 171 -29.78 -5.77 -3.66
CA GLY A 171 -30.70 -4.67 -3.98
C GLY A 171 -30.00 -3.35 -4.35
N LEU A 172 -28.67 -3.36 -4.49
CA LEU A 172 -27.92 -2.19 -4.93
C LEU A 172 -28.03 -2.00 -6.44
N ILE A 173 -27.75 -0.78 -6.88
CA ILE A 173 -27.75 -0.40 -8.30
C ILE A 173 -26.33 0.01 -8.66
N ARG A 174 -25.89 -0.35 -9.86
CA ARG A 174 -24.60 0.07 -10.39
C ARG A 174 -24.57 1.59 -10.56
N GLY A 175 -23.51 2.24 -10.05
CA GLY A 175 -23.37 3.70 -10.11
C GLY A 175 -22.99 4.25 -11.49
N ASP A 176 -22.48 3.39 -12.38
CA ASP A 176 -22.09 3.72 -13.76
C ASP A 176 -23.22 3.49 -14.78
N GLN A 177 -24.38 2.99 -14.33
CA GLN A 177 -25.58 2.90 -15.16
C GLN A 177 -26.36 4.23 -15.11
N VAL A 178 -26.52 4.87 -16.27
CA VAL A 178 -27.37 6.05 -16.41
C VAL A 178 -28.82 5.58 -16.51
N ALA A 179 -29.67 5.99 -15.57
CA ALA A 179 -31.09 5.65 -15.60
C ALA A 179 -31.74 6.19 -16.90
N GLY A 180 -32.26 5.29 -17.74
CA GLY A 180 -32.97 5.63 -18.98
C GLY A 180 -32.11 5.71 -20.25
N ALA A 181 -30.86 5.24 -20.22
CA ALA A 181 -30.06 4.97 -21.42
C ALA A 181 -30.35 3.59 -22.00
#